data_AF-A0A3D5ZDL4-F1
#
_entry.id   AF-A0A3D5ZDL4-F1
#
_cell.length_a   1.000
_cell.length_b   1.000
_cell.length_c   1.000
_cell.angle_alpha   90.00
_cell.angle_beta   90.00
_cell.angle_gamma   90.00
#
_symmetry.space_group_name_H-M   'P 1'
#
loop_
_entity.id
_entity.type
_entity.pdbx_description
1 polymer ?
#
loop_
_entity_poly.entity_id
_entity_poly.type
_entity_poly.pdbx_seq_one_letter_code
_entity_poly.pdbx_strand_id
1 'polypeptide(L)'
;MNPIWAFIKTTRPVNLLIIAVTMYTMRYFVEGGFIGLISSPSEYPMVEFTIHQIGEIHFSLLTLIMVFLAASGNIINDYFDVKVDRINKPQRITIDRGFKRRVAMAAHHTLNGIAVGLGIYLGWAEKVWFYAFTPIFIAGALWFYSFYLKKTFLLGNVLVALIVSIVPIWATYNTFTRPMIYSVDIDENSFPISDFYIFFALIVLAYTIQAYMISLFREIAKDAEDVKGDKEFGYKTLPILWGWDRTRRVLLVSMSLWFLILLKIT
;
A
#
# COMPACT_ATOMS: atom_id res chain seq x y z
N MET A 1 -17.18 -13.85 -21.99
CA MET A 1 -17.21 -13.27 -20.63
C MET A 1 -17.92 -11.93 -20.70
N ASN A 2 -18.78 -11.58 -19.73
CA ASN A 2 -19.40 -10.26 -19.69
C ASN A 2 -18.31 -9.16 -19.55
N PRO A 3 -18.28 -8.12 -20.41
CA PRO A 3 -17.25 -7.09 -20.38
C PRO A 3 -17.14 -6.32 -19.05
N ILE A 4 -18.28 -6.07 -18.39
CA ILE A 4 -18.34 -5.36 -17.11
C ILE A 4 -17.69 -6.23 -16.02
N TRP A 5 -18.06 -7.50 -15.98
CA TRP A 5 -17.49 -8.44 -15.01
C TRP A 5 -15.99 -8.65 -15.23
N ALA A 6 -15.56 -8.72 -16.50
CA ALA A 6 -14.15 -8.78 -16.85
C ALA A 6 -13.38 -7.58 -16.31
N PHE A 7 -13.93 -6.37 -16.50
CA PHE A 7 -13.34 -5.13 -16.02
C PHE A 7 -13.21 -5.12 -14.49
N ILE A 8 -14.29 -5.43 -13.77
CA ILE A 8 -14.28 -5.51 -12.30
C ILE A 8 -13.25 -6.54 -11.83
N LYS A 9 -13.16 -7.69 -12.48
CA LYS A 9 -12.18 -8.71 -12.11
C LYS A 9 -10.73 -8.24 -12.30
N THR A 10 -10.44 -7.47 -13.35
CA THR A 10 -9.12 -6.88 -13.61
C THR A 10 -8.67 -5.93 -12.50
N THR A 11 -9.59 -5.19 -11.88
CA THR A 11 -9.21 -4.26 -10.79
C THR A 11 -8.85 -4.96 -9.48
N ARG A 12 -9.16 -6.27 -9.36
CA ARG A 12 -8.91 -7.13 -8.20
C ARG A 12 -9.62 -6.60 -6.93
N PRO A 13 -10.96 -6.63 -6.89
CA PRO A 13 -11.77 -5.92 -5.88
C PRO A 13 -11.48 -6.37 -4.44
N VAL A 14 -11.10 -7.63 -4.22
CA VAL A 14 -10.70 -8.11 -2.89
C VAL A 14 -9.44 -7.39 -2.39
N ASN A 15 -8.45 -7.18 -3.26
CA ASN A 15 -7.23 -6.44 -2.89
C ASN A 15 -7.56 -4.97 -2.60
N LEU A 16 -8.47 -4.37 -3.37
CA LEU A 16 -8.92 -3.00 -3.15
C LEU A 16 -9.65 -2.86 -1.81
N LEU A 17 -10.50 -3.84 -1.47
CA LEU A 17 -11.18 -3.89 -0.18
C LEU A 17 -10.17 -4.04 0.96
N ILE A 18 -9.16 -4.89 0.82
CA ILE A 18 -8.11 -5.04 1.84
C ILE A 18 -7.39 -3.70 2.09
N ILE A 19 -7.09 -2.93 1.04
CA ILE A 19 -6.48 -1.59 1.19
C ILE A 19 -7.41 -0.67 1.97
N ALA A 20 -8.68 -0.58 1.58
CA ALA A 20 -9.65 0.27 2.25
C ALA A 20 -9.85 -0.12 3.72
N VAL A 21 -10.03 -1.42 3.99
CA VAL A 21 -10.16 -1.96 5.35
C VAL A 21 -8.90 -1.65 6.16
N THR A 22 -7.70 -1.90 5.61
CA THR A 22 -6.44 -1.57 6.29
C THR A 22 -6.40 -0.10 6.69
N MET A 23 -6.74 0.81 5.78
CA MET A 23 -6.75 2.25 6.07
C MET A 23 -7.72 2.60 7.20
N TYR A 24 -8.97 2.13 7.14
CA TYR A 24 -9.94 2.40 8.21
C TYR A 24 -9.56 1.73 9.54
N THR A 25 -8.93 0.55 9.51
CA THR A 25 -8.44 -0.08 10.75
C THR A 25 -7.29 0.71 11.36
N MET A 26 -6.36 1.21 10.54
CA MET A 26 -5.29 2.09 11.02
C MET A 26 -5.87 3.38 11.62
N ARG A 27 -6.88 3.96 10.98
CA ARG A 27 -7.56 5.18 11.42
C ARG A 27 -8.26 5.00 12.77
N TYR A 28 -9.13 3.99 12.90
CA TYR A 28 -9.96 3.88 14.11
C TYR A 28 -9.25 3.16 15.26
N PHE A 29 -8.44 2.14 14.99
CA PHE A 29 -7.81 1.36 16.06
C PHE A 29 -6.42 1.87 16.43
N VAL A 30 -5.59 2.23 15.45
CA VAL A 30 -4.21 2.66 15.74
C VAL A 30 -4.18 4.15 16.07
N GLU A 31 -4.63 5.02 15.17
CA GLU A 31 -4.70 6.47 15.44
C GLU A 31 -5.76 6.79 16.50
N GLY A 32 -6.97 6.24 16.40
CA GLY A 32 -8.01 6.44 17.41
C GLY A 32 -7.61 5.94 18.80
N GLY A 33 -6.96 4.77 18.88
CA GLY A 33 -6.42 4.23 20.13
C GLY A 33 -5.30 5.10 20.71
N PHE A 34 -4.40 5.61 19.87
CA PHE A 34 -3.35 6.55 20.28
C PHE A 34 -3.92 7.85 20.85
N ILE A 35 -4.89 8.44 20.15
CA ILE A 35 -5.56 9.67 20.60
C ILE A 35 -6.32 9.40 21.89
N GLY A 36 -7.01 8.28 22.01
CA GLY A 36 -7.66 7.86 23.26
C GLY A 36 -6.69 7.69 24.41
N LEU A 37 -5.48 7.16 24.17
CA LEU A 37 -4.45 6.99 25.20
C LEU A 37 -3.95 8.34 25.72
N ILE A 38 -3.71 9.31 24.84
CA ILE A 38 -3.21 10.63 25.24
C ILE A 38 -4.32 11.50 25.85
N SER A 39 -5.55 11.39 25.34
CA SER A 39 -6.71 12.12 25.87
C SER A 39 -7.33 11.45 27.11
N SER A 40 -6.92 10.23 27.47
CA SER A 40 -7.36 9.58 28.70
C SER A 40 -6.89 10.40 29.92
N PRO A 41 -7.70 10.54 30.98
CA PRO A 41 -7.27 11.20 32.20
C PRO A 41 -6.01 10.50 32.72
N SER A 42 -4.86 11.15 32.61
CA SER A 42 -3.64 10.75 33.31
C SER A 42 -3.69 11.31 34.73
N GLU A 43 -2.68 11.03 35.55
CA GLU A 43 -2.41 11.69 36.85
C GLU A 43 -2.41 13.25 36.79
N TYR A 44 -2.53 13.85 35.60
CA TYR A 44 -2.58 15.29 35.35
C TYR A 44 -3.94 15.72 34.80
N PRO A 45 -4.97 15.89 35.66
CA PRO A 45 -6.35 16.20 35.25
C PRO A 45 -6.58 17.61 34.67
N MET A 46 -5.54 18.43 34.55
CA MET A 46 -5.64 19.84 34.15
C MET A 46 -5.33 20.10 32.67
N VAL A 47 -5.01 19.07 31.88
CA VAL A 47 -4.61 19.22 30.48
C VAL A 47 -5.60 18.53 29.55
N GLU A 48 -6.33 19.31 28.77
CA GLU A 48 -7.10 18.77 27.64
C GLU A 48 -6.23 18.74 26.38
N PHE A 49 -6.13 17.55 25.82
CA PHE A 49 -5.30 17.19 24.69
C PHE A 49 -6.17 17.01 23.46
N THR A 50 -6.07 17.90 22.47
CA THR A 50 -6.82 17.76 21.21
C THR A 50 -5.86 17.63 20.02
N ILE A 51 -5.94 16.48 19.34
CA ILE A 51 -5.30 16.27 18.04
C ILE A 51 -6.36 16.49 16.98
N HIS A 52 -6.14 17.47 16.10
CA HIS A 52 -7.04 17.69 14.98
C HIS A 52 -6.94 16.51 14.00
N GLN A 53 -7.96 15.66 14.00
CA GLN A 53 -8.08 14.57 13.05
C GLN A 53 -8.57 15.06 11.69
N ILE A 54 -8.15 14.38 10.63
CA ILE A 54 -8.70 14.63 9.29
C ILE A 54 -10.19 14.28 9.27
N GLY A 55 -11.01 15.13 8.65
CA GLY A 55 -12.46 14.91 8.56
C GLY A 55 -12.81 13.65 7.77
N GLU A 56 -13.92 13.00 8.11
CA GLU A 56 -14.35 11.72 7.53
C GLU A 56 -14.42 11.73 6.00
N ILE A 57 -14.89 12.83 5.41
CA ILE A 57 -14.95 12.99 3.94
C ILE A 57 -13.54 12.99 3.35
N HIS A 58 -12.63 13.77 3.93
CA HIS A 58 -11.25 13.85 3.45
C HIS A 58 -10.50 12.53 3.65
N PHE A 59 -10.75 11.81 4.75
CA PHE A 59 -10.21 10.47 4.96
C PHE A 59 -10.76 9.45 3.94
N SER A 60 -12.04 9.54 3.62
CA SER A 60 -12.66 8.71 2.58
C SER A 60 -12.03 8.98 1.21
N LEU A 61 -11.73 10.25 0.89
CA LEU A 61 -11.00 10.64 -0.32
C LEU A 61 -9.56 10.10 -0.31
N LEU A 62 -8.82 10.17 0.81
CA LEU A 62 -7.49 9.55 0.96
C LEU A 62 -7.55 8.05 0.66
N THR A 63 -8.60 7.37 1.11
CA THR A 63 -8.81 5.94 0.87
C THR A 63 -9.09 5.66 -0.61
N LEU A 64 -9.95 6.46 -1.24
CA LEU A 64 -10.26 6.34 -2.66
C LEU A 64 -9.03 6.54 -3.55
N ILE A 65 -8.12 7.46 -3.20
CA ILE A 65 -6.85 7.65 -3.91
C ILE A 65 -6.07 6.33 -3.98
N MET A 66 -5.86 5.66 -2.84
CA MET A 66 -5.12 4.40 -2.82
C MET A 66 -5.83 3.28 -3.56
N VAL A 67 -7.15 3.20 -3.43
CA VAL A 67 -7.99 2.24 -4.16
C VAL A 67 -7.87 2.45 -5.68
N PHE A 68 -7.92 3.69 -6.16
CA PHE A 68 -7.78 3.98 -7.58
C PHE A 68 -6.37 3.73 -8.11
N LEU A 69 -5.32 4.10 -7.35
CA LEU A 69 -3.93 3.78 -7.71
C LEU A 69 -3.73 2.26 -7.81
N ALA A 70 -4.22 1.50 -6.84
CA ALA A 70 -4.12 0.03 -6.86
C ALA A 70 -4.93 -0.59 -8.00
N ALA A 71 -6.16 -0.12 -8.25
CA ALA A 71 -6.98 -0.59 -9.37
C ALA A 71 -6.31 -0.31 -10.71
N SER A 72 -5.78 0.91 -10.87
CA SER A 72 -5.02 1.34 -12.04
C SER A 72 -3.75 0.51 -12.25
N GLY A 73 -3.01 0.23 -11.16
CA GLY A 73 -1.84 -0.65 -11.13
C GLY A 73 -2.15 -2.08 -11.56
N ASN A 74 -3.27 -2.63 -11.08
CA ASN A 74 -3.73 -3.95 -11.49
C ASN A 74 -4.09 -4.00 -12.98
N ILE A 75 -4.77 -2.96 -13.51
CA ILE A 75 -5.12 -2.86 -14.93
C ILE A 75 -3.89 -2.79 -15.82
N ILE A 76 -2.93 -1.91 -15.51
CA ILE A 76 -1.72 -1.77 -16.34
C ILE A 76 -0.83 -3.01 -16.27
N ASN A 77 -0.77 -3.66 -15.11
CA ASN A 77 -0.07 -4.93 -14.99
C ASN A 77 -0.69 -6.00 -15.90
N ASP A 78 -2.01 -6.21 -15.81
CA ASP A 78 -2.71 -7.19 -16.66
C ASP A 78 -2.62 -6.83 -18.16
N TYR A 79 -2.55 -5.53 -18.50
CA TYR A 79 -2.38 -5.06 -19.88
C TYR A 79 -1.04 -5.53 -20.48
N PHE A 80 0.06 -5.41 -19.73
CA PHE A 80 1.37 -5.89 -20.17
C PHE A 80 1.48 -7.43 -20.12
N ASP A 81 0.74 -8.07 -19.23
CA ASP A 81 0.84 -9.52 -18.98
C ASP A 81 0.02 -10.40 -19.91
N VAL A 82 -0.84 -9.83 -20.76
CA VAL A 82 -1.74 -10.61 -21.63
C VAL A 82 -1.04 -11.74 -22.40
N LYS A 83 0.22 -11.55 -22.84
CA LYS A 83 0.96 -12.59 -23.57
C LYS A 83 1.50 -13.67 -22.64
N VAL A 84 2.09 -13.28 -21.51
CA VAL A 84 2.66 -14.18 -20.50
C VAL A 84 1.56 -15.01 -19.84
N ASP A 85 0.44 -14.37 -19.50
CA ASP A 85 -0.69 -15.01 -18.83
C ASP A 85 -1.43 -16.01 -19.72
N ARG A 86 -1.24 -15.98 -21.05
CA ARG A 86 -1.78 -17.05 -21.94
C ARG A 86 -1.13 -18.39 -21.66
N ILE A 87 0.07 -18.38 -21.09
CA ILE A 87 0.86 -19.56 -20.79
C ILE A 87 0.64 -19.94 -19.32
N ASN A 88 0.83 -18.99 -18.40
CA ASN A 88 0.74 -19.26 -16.97
C ASN A 88 -0.71 -19.45 -16.50
N LYS A 89 -1.62 -18.57 -16.91
CA LYS A 89 -2.95 -18.41 -16.31
C LYS A 89 -4.04 -18.11 -17.37
N PRO A 90 -4.19 -18.92 -18.44
CA PRO A 90 -5.04 -18.58 -19.59
C PRO A 90 -6.50 -18.29 -19.21
N GLN A 91 -7.02 -19.01 -18.22
CA GLN A 91 -8.38 -18.88 -17.67
C GLN A 91 -8.63 -17.57 -16.89
N ARG A 92 -7.57 -16.85 -16.47
CA ARG A 92 -7.69 -15.59 -15.72
C ARG A 92 -7.66 -14.35 -16.61
N ILE A 93 -7.30 -14.50 -17.89
CA ILE A 93 -7.19 -13.38 -18.83
C ILE A 93 -8.54 -12.67 -19.00
N THR A 94 -8.55 -11.38 -18.70
CA THR A 94 -9.70 -10.48 -18.81
C THR A 94 -9.58 -9.53 -19.99
N ILE A 95 -8.40 -8.96 -20.21
CA ILE A 95 -8.09 -8.10 -21.36
C ILE A 95 -7.93 -8.97 -22.62
N ASP A 96 -8.37 -8.48 -23.78
CA ASP A 96 -8.56 -9.22 -25.06
C ASP A 96 -9.73 -10.23 -25.05
N ARG A 97 -9.99 -10.94 -23.95
CA ARG A 97 -11.08 -11.95 -23.86
C ARG A 97 -12.43 -11.40 -23.36
N GLY A 98 -12.40 -10.35 -22.55
CA GLY A 98 -13.58 -9.70 -21.95
C GLY A 98 -13.78 -8.28 -22.43
N PHE A 99 -12.71 -7.48 -22.50
CA PHE A 99 -12.77 -6.11 -23.01
C PHE A 99 -11.47 -5.71 -23.73
N LYS A 100 -11.55 -4.62 -24.51
CA LYS A 100 -10.46 -4.19 -25.40
C LYS A 100 -9.33 -3.50 -24.63
N ARG A 101 -8.09 -3.70 -25.09
CA ARG A 101 -6.87 -2.99 -24.64
C ARG A 101 -7.01 -1.48 -24.53
N ARG A 102 -7.69 -0.83 -25.50
CA ARG A 102 -7.95 0.62 -25.47
C ARG A 102 -8.76 1.05 -24.25
N VAL A 103 -9.71 0.21 -23.80
CA VAL A 103 -10.53 0.47 -22.61
C VAL A 103 -9.71 0.27 -21.35
N ALA A 104 -8.81 -0.71 -21.31
CA ALA A 104 -7.87 -0.89 -20.21
C ALA A 104 -6.95 0.34 -20.04
N MET A 105 -6.34 0.82 -21.12
CA MET A 105 -5.49 2.00 -21.09
C MET A 105 -6.27 3.26 -20.71
N ALA A 106 -7.46 3.46 -21.28
CA ALA A 106 -8.32 4.58 -20.90
C ALA A 106 -8.64 4.55 -19.40
N ALA A 107 -9.07 3.40 -18.87
CA ALA A 107 -9.36 3.25 -17.45
C ALA A 107 -8.14 3.47 -16.55
N HIS A 108 -6.96 2.97 -16.93
CA HIS A 108 -5.70 3.22 -16.22
C HIS A 108 -5.41 4.73 -16.11
N HIS A 109 -5.48 5.46 -17.23
CA HIS A 109 -5.24 6.90 -17.23
C HIS A 109 -6.31 7.68 -16.47
N THR A 110 -7.59 7.31 -16.62
CA THR A 110 -8.69 7.95 -15.89
C THR A 110 -8.55 7.76 -14.38
N LEU A 111 -8.32 6.53 -13.91
CA LEU A 111 -8.16 6.24 -12.48
C LEU A 111 -6.94 6.95 -11.87
N ASN A 112 -5.80 6.94 -12.57
CA ASN A 112 -4.62 7.71 -12.13
C ASN A 112 -4.90 9.21 -12.10
N GLY A 113 -5.55 9.75 -13.14
CA GLY A 113 -5.90 11.16 -13.21
C GLY A 113 -6.80 11.60 -12.06
N ILE A 114 -7.81 10.79 -11.72
CA ILE A 114 -8.68 11.04 -10.56
C ILE A 114 -7.87 10.97 -9.27
N ALA A 115 -7.06 9.92 -9.07
CA ALA A 115 -6.27 9.75 -7.85
C ALA A 115 -5.27 10.91 -7.63
N VAL A 116 -4.58 11.34 -8.70
CA VAL A 116 -3.66 12.47 -8.65
C VAL A 116 -4.41 13.78 -8.40
N GLY A 117 -5.54 14.00 -9.09
CA GLY A 117 -6.37 15.19 -8.88
C GLY A 117 -6.88 15.31 -7.44
N LEU A 118 -7.37 14.20 -6.87
CA LEU A 118 -7.78 14.14 -5.46
C LEU A 118 -6.58 14.35 -4.52
N GLY A 119 -5.42 13.79 -4.84
CA GLY A 119 -4.18 13.99 -4.06
C GLY A 119 -3.75 15.46 -4.02
N ILE A 120 -3.76 16.14 -5.16
CA ILE A 120 -3.45 17.58 -5.24
C ILE A 120 -4.46 18.39 -4.43
N TYR A 121 -5.76 18.10 -4.59
CA TYR A 121 -6.83 18.74 -3.82
C TYR A 121 -6.62 18.58 -2.32
N LEU A 122 -6.39 17.36 -1.84
CA LEU A 122 -6.18 17.10 -0.41
C LEU A 122 -4.87 17.68 0.10
N GLY A 123 -3.80 17.65 -0.71
CA GLY A 123 -2.54 18.27 -0.33
C GLY A 123 -2.67 19.78 -0.12
N TRP A 124 -3.51 20.45 -0.91
CA TRP A 124 -3.89 21.84 -0.69
C TRP A 124 -4.83 22.03 0.51
N ALA A 125 -5.93 21.27 0.57
CA ALA A 125 -6.97 21.43 1.59
C ALA A 125 -6.47 21.12 3.01
N GLU A 126 -5.63 20.08 3.15
CA GLU A 126 -5.03 19.66 4.42
C GLU A 126 -3.69 20.35 4.69
N LYS A 127 -3.14 21.10 3.72
CA LYS A 127 -1.79 21.70 3.76
C LYS A 127 -0.68 20.67 3.94
N VAL A 128 -0.84 19.50 3.33
CA VAL A 128 0.07 18.36 3.44
C VAL A 128 0.59 17.97 2.05
N TRP A 129 1.78 18.45 1.69
CA TRP A 129 2.40 18.18 0.38
C TRP A 129 2.57 16.69 0.08
N PHE A 130 2.77 15.86 1.11
CA PHE A 130 2.86 14.41 0.97
C PHE A 130 1.64 13.81 0.25
N TYR A 131 0.43 14.35 0.48
CA TYR A 131 -0.79 13.89 -0.20
C TYR A 131 -0.83 14.26 -1.70
N ALA A 132 -0.19 15.37 -2.09
CA ALA A 132 -0.14 15.79 -3.49
C ALA A 132 0.90 14.98 -4.30
N PHE A 133 2.10 14.78 -3.76
CA PHE A 133 3.20 14.18 -4.52
C PHE A 133 3.16 12.65 -4.56
N THR A 134 2.66 12.00 -3.51
CA THR A 134 2.68 10.53 -3.39
C THR A 134 1.89 9.83 -4.50
N PRO A 135 0.66 10.25 -4.86
CA PRO A 135 -0.08 9.63 -5.95
C PRO A 135 0.62 9.75 -7.31
N ILE A 136 1.31 10.87 -7.56
CA ILE A 136 2.09 11.09 -8.79
C ILE A 136 3.23 10.08 -8.86
N PHE A 137 3.98 9.95 -7.76
CA PHE A 137 5.08 9.00 -7.66
C PHE A 137 4.60 7.55 -7.82
N ILE A 138 3.55 7.14 -7.09
CA ILE A 138 3.00 5.78 -7.15
C ILE A 138 2.49 5.45 -8.55
N ALA A 139 1.76 6.37 -9.20
CA ALA A 139 1.27 6.17 -10.56
C ALA A 139 2.42 5.93 -11.56
N GLY A 140 3.48 6.74 -11.49
CA GLY A 140 4.68 6.58 -12.31
C GLY A 140 5.44 5.29 -12.00
N ALA A 141 5.61 4.97 -10.72
CA ALA A 141 6.33 3.78 -10.26
C ALA A 141 5.62 2.48 -10.69
N LEU A 142 4.29 2.39 -10.58
CA LEU A 142 3.52 1.24 -11.02
C LEU A 142 3.58 1.05 -12.54
N TRP A 143 3.54 2.14 -13.30
CA TRP A 143 3.72 2.07 -14.76
C TRP A 143 5.13 1.58 -15.12
N PHE A 144 6.17 2.16 -14.50
CA PHE A 144 7.57 1.76 -14.75
C PHE A 144 7.83 0.31 -14.33
N TYR A 145 7.22 -0.13 -13.22
CA TYR A 145 7.21 -1.51 -12.80
C TYR A 145 6.67 -2.44 -13.90
N SER A 146 5.45 -2.19 -14.37
CA SER A 146 4.79 -3.07 -15.34
C SER A 146 5.49 -3.08 -16.70
N PHE A 147 6.07 -1.96 -17.11
CA PHE A 147 6.80 -1.85 -18.36
C PHE A 147 8.18 -2.54 -18.32
N TYR A 148 8.95 -2.31 -17.24
CA TYR A 148 10.37 -2.66 -17.20
C TYR A 148 10.76 -3.54 -16.01
N LEU A 149 10.52 -3.09 -14.76
CA LEU A 149 11.14 -3.72 -13.59
C LEU A 149 10.62 -5.13 -13.29
N LYS A 150 9.39 -5.46 -13.70
CA LYS A 150 8.83 -6.80 -13.50
C LYS A 150 9.64 -7.95 -14.13
N LYS A 151 10.52 -7.62 -15.09
CA LYS A 151 11.34 -8.58 -15.83
C LYS A 151 12.69 -8.83 -15.17
N THR A 152 12.98 -8.11 -14.09
CA THR A 152 14.27 -8.10 -13.39
C THR A 152 14.27 -9.04 -12.20
N PHE A 153 15.44 -9.21 -11.57
CA PHE A 153 15.66 -10.17 -10.51
C PHE A 153 14.75 -10.00 -9.29
N LEU A 154 14.83 -8.85 -8.62
CA LEU A 154 14.10 -8.56 -7.39
C LEU A 154 13.59 -7.12 -7.30
N LEU A 155 14.09 -6.22 -8.16
CA LEU A 155 13.80 -4.78 -8.08
C LEU A 155 12.30 -4.50 -8.24
N GLY A 156 11.62 -5.27 -9.10
CA GLY A 156 10.17 -5.17 -9.26
C GLY A 156 9.41 -5.55 -7.99
N ASN A 157 9.76 -6.67 -7.36
CA ASN A 157 9.11 -7.15 -6.13
C ASN A 157 9.33 -6.19 -4.97
N VAL A 158 10.55 -5.66 -4.82
CA VAL A 158 10.89 -4.67 -3.80
C VAL A 158 10.10 -3.38 -4.01
N LEU A 159 10.03 -2.87 -5.26
CA LEU A 159 9.26 -1.66 -5.55
C LEU A 159 7.79 -1.81 -5.19
N VAL A 160 7.14 -2.91 -5.60
CA VAL A 160 5.73 -3.17 -5.28
C VAL A 160 5.53 -3.30 -3.77
N ALA A 161 6.44 -4.00 -3.07
CA ALA A 161 6.37 -4.13 -1.62
C ALA A 161 6.51 -2.77 -0.90
N LEU A 162 7.41 -1.89 -1.35
CA LEU A 162 7.55 -0.54 -0.83
C LEU A 162 6.27 0.28 -1.05
N ILE A 163 5.67 0.22 -2.24
CA ILE A 163 4.41 0.90 -2.55
C ILE A 163 3.29 0.39 -1.64
N VAL A 164 3.17 -0.92 -1.40
CA VAL A 164 2.14 -1.45 -0.49
C VAL A 164 2.38 -1.00 0.95
N SER A 165 3.63 -0.96 1.40
CA SER A 165 4.00 -0.58 2.77
C SER A 165 3.74 0.88 3.14
N ILE A 166 3.46 1.74 2.15
CA ILE A 166 3.11 3.14 2.40
C ILE A 166 1.68 3.30 2.94
N VAL A 167 0.82 2.29 2.79
CA VAL A 167 -0.61 2.38 3.15
C VAL A 167 -0.83 2.69 4.64
N PRO A 168 -0.16 2.03 5.61
CA PRO A 168 -0.27 2.40 7.02
C PRO A 168 0.17 3.84 7.31
N ILE A 169 1.32 4.26 6.75
CA ILE A 169 1.82 5.65 6.91
C ILE A 169 0.82 6.63 6.32
N TRP A 170 0.32 6.37 5.11
CA TRP A 170 -0.65 7.21 4.42
C TRP A 170 -1.92 7.43 5.25
N ALA A 171 -2.41 6.38 5.92
CA ALA A 171 -3.59 6.46 6.78
C ALA A 171 -3.38 7.33 8.02
N THR A 172 -2.18 7.38 8.59
CA THR A 172 -1.89 8.07 9.86
C THR A 172 -1.01 9.31 9.72
N TYR A 173 -0.66 9.71 8.50
CA TYR A 173 0.30 10.79 8.26
C TYR A 173 -0.16 12.15 8.79
N ASN A 174 -1.47 12.41 8.80
CA ASN A 174 -2.04 13.65 9.31
C ASN A 174 -1.73 13.84 10.81
N THR A 175 -1.79 12.76 11.58
CA THR A 175 -1.49 12.75 13.02
C THR A 175 -0.05 13.17 13.31
N PHE A 176 0.91 12.75 12.48
CA PHE A 176 2.32 13.10 12.65
C PHE A 176 2.62 14.57 12.31
N THR A 177 1.82 15.17 11.43
CA THR A 177 2.13 16.49 10.84
C THR A 177 1.36 17.63 11.47
N ARG A 178 0.25 17.34 12.16
CA ARG A 178 -0.53 18.37 12.84
C ARG A 178 -0.05 18.55 14.29
N PRO A 179 0.21 19.81 14.70
CA PRO A 179 0.58 20.08 16.08
C PRO A 179 -0.58 19.72 16.99
N MET A 180 -0.24 19.12 18.11
CA MET A 180 -1.18 18.87 19.18
C MET A 180 -1.50 20.19 19.89
N ILE A 181 -2.78 20.43 20.14
CA ILE A 181 -3.24 21.65 20.82
C ILE A 181 -3.48 21.33 22.29
N TYR A 182 -2.90 22.14 23.16
CA TYR A 182 -2.96 22.03 24.62
C TYR A 182 -3.60 23.29 25.20
N SER A 183 -4.49 23.15 26.18
CA SER A 183 -5.26 24.27 26.77
C SER A 183 -4.53 25.03 27.89
N VAL A 184 -3.36 24.55 28.32
CA VAL A 184 -2.58 25.11 29.43
C VAL A 184 -1.11 25.22 29.04
N ASP A 185 -0.42 26.28 29.50
CA ASP A 185 1.06 26.38 29.44
C ASP A 185 1.66 25.28 30.33
N ILE A 186 1.82 24.10 29.76
CA ILE A 186 2.58 23.01 30.37
C ILE A 186 4.05 23.32 30.07
N ASP A 187 4.89 23.35 31.10
CA ASP A 187 6.33 23.27 30.90
C ASP A 187 6.61 21.99 30.12
N GLU A 188 7.14 22.08 28.89
CA GLU A 188 7.40 20.92 28.00
C GLU A 188 8.17 19.80 28.70
N ASN A 189 8.94 20.13 29.75
CA ASN A 189 9.68 19.18 30.57
C ASN A 189 8.80 18.31 31.51
N SER A 190 7.52 18.67 31.69
CA SER A 190 6.60 18.02 32.63
C SER A 190 5.74 16.93 32.00
N PHE A 191 5.58 16.91 30.68
CA PHE A 191 4.78 15.90 29.97
C PHE A 191 5.56 15.32 28.78
N PRO A 192 5.77 14.00 28.70
CA PRO A 192 6.62 13.37 27.68
C PRO A 192 5.89 13.23 26.32
N ILE A 193 5.44 14.35 25.74
CA ILE A 193 4.74 14.40 24.44
C ILE A 193 5.54 13.67 23.36
N SER A 194 6.85 13.90 23.32
CA SER A 194 7.78 13.28 22.38
C SER A 194 7.70 11.76 22.43
N ASP A 195 7.59 11.19 23.63
CA ASP A 195 7.65 9.75 23.83
C ASP A 195 6.38 9.07 23.32
N PHE A 196 5.22 9.73 23.48
CA PHE A 196 3.96 9.29 22.87
C PHE A 196 4.03 9.29 21.34
N TYR A 197 4.53 10.36 20.73
CA TYR A 197 4.69 10.42 19.27
C TYR A 197 5.72 9.42 18.74
N ILE A 198 6.81 9.19 19.47
CA ILE A 198 7.80 8.15 19.14
C ILE A 198 7.15 6.77 19.23
N PHE A 199 6.41 6.49 20.30
CA PHE A 199 5.68 5.23 20.46
C PHE A 199 4.68 5.00 19.32
N PHE A 200 3.91 6.01 18.95
CA PHE A 200 3.00 5.94 17.80
C PHE A 200 3.75 5.70 16.48
N ALA A 201 4.86 6.41 16.26
CA ALA A 201 5.72 6.21 15.09
C ALA A 201 6.24 4.77 15.01
N LEU A 202 6.64 4.18 16.14
CA LEU A 202 7.11 2.79 16.19
C LEU A 202 6.00 1.79 15.88
N ILE A 203 4.77 2.03 16.36
CA ILE A 203 3.61 1.19 16.00
C ILE A 203 3.32 1.26 14.50
N VAL A 204 3.23 2.47 13.94
CA VAL A 204 2.98 2.66 12.50
C VAL A 204 4.10 2.02 11.68
N LEU A 205 5.35 2.18 12.10
CA LEU A 205 6.51 1.55 11.47
C LEU A 205 6.42 0.02 11.50
N ALA A 206 5.99 -0.58 12.61
CA ALA A 206 5.78 -2.01 12.71
C ALA A 206 4.75 -2.52 11.69
N TYR A 207 3.61 -1.82 11.55
CA TYR A 207 2.61 -2.15 10.51
C TYR A 207 3.15 -1.97 9.09
N THR A 208 3.94 -0.92 8.85
CA THR A 208 4.59 -0.69 7.55
C THR A 208 5.58 -1.79 7.20
N ILE A 209 6.45 -2.20 8.13
CA ILE A 209 7.40 -3.30 7.90
C ILE A 209 6.63 -4.61 7.67
N GLN A 210 5.56 -4.86 8.43
CA GLN A 210 4.72 -6.04 8.22
C GLN A 210 4.10 -6.07 6.83
N ALA A 211 3.52 -4.96 6.38
CA ALA A 211 2.93 -4.84 5.05
C ALA A 211 3.99 -5.03 3.94
N TYR A 212 5.19 -4.47 4.14
CA TYR A 212 6.33 -4.67 3.24
C TYR A 212 6.70 -6.15 3.13
N MET A 213 6.94 -6.84 4.26
CA MET A 213 7.38 -8.23 4.27
C MET A 213 6.35 -9.17 3.65
N ILE A 214 5.06 -9.04 4.02
CA ILE A 214 3.98 -9.83 3.42
C ILE A 214 3.95 -9.62 1.91
N SER A 215 4.01 -8.35 1.46
CA SER A 215 3.94 -8.04 0.03
C SER A 215 5.15 -8.58 -0.73
N LEU A 216 6.36 -8.47 -0.17
CA LEU A 216 7.58 -8.98 -0.78
C LEU A 216 7.53 -10.51 -0.94
N PHE A 217 7.15 -11.23 0.12
CA PHE A 217 7.01 -12.69 0.06
C PHE A 217 5.95 -13.11 -0.94
N ARG A 218 4.81 -12.42 -0.98
CA ARG A 218 3.73 -12.69 -1.94
C ARG A 218 4.18 -12.48 -3.38
N GLU A 219 4.91 -11.42 -3.68
CA GLU A 219 5.38 -11.16 -5.06
C GLU A 219 6.44 -12.18 -5.49
N ILE A 220 7.36 -12.59 -4.60
CA ILE A 220 8.32 -13.66 -4.92
C ILE A 220 7.61 -15.02 -5.13
N ALA A 221 6.61 -15.33 -4.30
CA ALA A 221 5.82 -16.55 -4.44
C ALA A 221 5.04 -16.56 -5.76
N LYS A 222 4.50 -15.41 -6.17
CA LYS A 222 3.81 -15.26 -7.45
C LYS A 222 4.75 -15.49 -8.64
N ASP A 223 5.95 -14.92 -8.62
CA ASP A 223 6.95 -15.17 -9.68
C ASP A 223 7.31 -16.66 -9.77
N ALA A 224 7.27 -17.38 -8.65
CA ALA A 224 7.50 -18.82 -8.64
C ALA A 224 6.34 -19.64 -9.22
N GLU A 225 5.12 -19.15 -9.15
CA GLU A 225 3.98 -19.74 -9.86
C GLU A 225 4.08 -19.50 -11.38
N ASP A 226 4.65 -18.36 -11.78
CA ASP A 226 4.64 -17.83 -13.14
C ASP A 226 5.91 -18.18 -13.97
N VAL A 227 6.78 -19.06 -13.44
CA VAL A 227 8.08 -19.43 -14.06
C VAL A 227 7.98 -19.84 -15.53
N LYS A 228 6.94 -20.59 -15.93
CA LYS A 228 6.85 -21.16 -17.28
C LYS A 228 6.75 -20.07 -18.35
N GLY A 229 5.74 -19.20 -18.23
CA GLY A 229 5.52 -18.08 -19.13
C GLY A 229 6.62 -17.03 -19.01
N ASP A 230 7.06 -16.71 -17.79
CA ASP A 230 8.10 -15.71 -17.56
C ASP A 230 9.41 -16.10 -18.27
N LYS A 231 9.79 -17.39 -18.20
CA LYS A 231 10.97 -17.91 -18.88
C LYS A 231 10.85 -17.84 -20.41
N GLU A 232 9.67 -18.13 -20.96
CA GLU A 232 9.42 -18.06 -22.40
C GLU A 232 9.52 -16.63 -22.94
N PHE A 233 9.11 -15.64 -22.14
CA PHE A 233 9.24 -14.21 -22.46
C PHE A 233 10.56 -13.58 -22.00
N GLY A 234 11.53 -14.38 -21.57
CA GLY A 234 12.91 -13.94 -21.28
C GLY A 234 13.07 -13.17 -19.97
N TYR A 235 12.17 -13.35 -19.01
CA TYR A 235 12.24 -12.69 -17.70
C TYR A 235 13.40 -13.30 -16.88
N LYS A 236 13.99 -12.48 -16.01
CA LYS A 236 15.13 -12.86 -15.17
C LYS A 236 14.79 -12.75 -13.69
N THR A 237 13.63 -13.27 -13.30
CA THR A 237 13.14 -13.26 -11.90
C THR A 237 13.94 -14.22 -11.01
N LEU A 238 13.85 -14.03 -9.69
CA LEU A 238 14.52 -14.85 -8.69
C LEU A 238 14.32 -16.38 -8.89
N PRO A 239 13.08 -16.90 -9.07
CA PRO A 239 12.85 -18.33 -9.33
C PRO A 239 13.49 -18.86 -10.61
N ILE A 240 13.66 -18.00 -11.64
CA ILE A 240 14.26 -18.38 -12.92
C ILE A 240 15.78 -18.46 -12.80
N LEU A 241 16.42 -17.45 -12.21
CA LEU A 241 17.89 -17.37 -12.14
C LEU A 241 18.47 -18.35 -11.11
N TRP A 242 17.83 -18.49 -9.94
CA TRP A 242 18.34 -19.33 -8.85
C TRP A 242 17.76 -20.74 -8.86
N GLY A 243 16.72 -20.97 -9.65
CA GLY A 243 15.92 -22.19 -9.60
C GLY A 243 14.95 -22.19 -8.42
N TRP A 244 13.91 -23.03 -8.55
CA TRP A 244 12.83 -23.11 -7.56
C TRP A 244 13.32 -23.56 -6.18
N ASP A 245 14.16 -24.59 -6.09
CA ASP A 245 14.57 -25.15 -4.80
C ASP A 245 15.34 -24.16 -3.92
N ARG A 246 16.21 -23.35 -4.53
CA ARG A 246 16.93 -22.30 -3.80
C ARG A 246 15.98 -21.18 -3.39
N THR A 247 15.12 -20.74 -4.30
CA THR A 247 14.15 -19.68 -4.05
C THR A 247 13.18 -20.06 -2.93
N ARG A 248 12.64 -21.29 -2.96
CA ARG A 248 11.77 -21.84 -1.92
C ARG A 248 12.45 -21.86 -0.56
N ARG A 249 13.71 -22.33 -0.48
CA ARG A 249 14.44 -22.35 0.79
C ARG A 249 14.64 -20.95 1.37
N VAL A 250 15.06 -20.00 0.53
CA VAL A 250 15.25 -18.60 0.96
C VAL A 250 13.93 -18.00 1.44
N LEU A 251 12.83 -18.20 0.71
CA LEU A 251 11.52 -17.71 1.07
C LEU A 251 10.99 -18.33 2.37
N LEU A 252 11.13 -19.65 2.56
CA LEU A 252 10.70 -20.31 3.80
C LEU A 252 11.53 -19.88 5.01
N VAL A 253 12.86 -19.77 4.86
CA VAL A 253 13.74 -19.33 5.94
C VAL A 253 13.44 -17.87 6.32
N SER A 254 13.31 -16.97 5.34
CA SER A 254 13.02 -15.56 5.62
C SER A 254 11.63 -15.37 6.24
N MET A 255 10.61 -16.10 5.78
CA MET A 255 9.28 -16.08 6.39
C MET A 255 9.28 -16.62 7.82
N SER A 256 10.02 -17.72 8.07
CA SER A 256 10.12 -18.31 9.41
C SER A 256 10.84 -17.38 10.38
N LEU A 257 11.96 -16.77 9.95
CA LEU A 257 12.68 -15.79 10.75
C LEU A 257 11.81 -14.56 11.05
N TRP A 258 11.08 -14.07 10.05
CA TRP A 258 10.15 -12.97 10.25
C TRP A 258 9.04 -13.32 11.26
N PHE A 259 8.46 -14.51 11.14
CA PHE A 259 7.45 -15.00 12.09
C PHE A 259 8.00 -15.11 13.53
N LEU A 260 9.23 -15.59 13.70
CA LEU A 260 9.88 -15.66 15.01
C LEU A 260 10.15 -14.27 15.60
N ILE A 261 10.51 -13.29 14.76
CA ILE A 261 10.66 -11.89 15.20
C ILE A 261 9.32 -11.37 15.73
N LEU A 262 8.22 -11.61 15.01
CA LEU A 262 6.88 -11.20 15.45
C LEU A 262 6.49 -11.83 16.79
N LEU A 263 6.75 -13.13 16.99
CA LEU A 263 6.46 -13.83 18.25
C LEU A 263 7.28 -13.33 19.44
N LYS A 264 8.47 -12.78 19.22
CA LYS A 264 9.30 -12.23 20.30
C LYS A 264 8.87 -10.82 20.71
N ILE A 265 8.09 -10.14 19.86
CA ILE A 265 7.59 -8.79 20.11
C ILE A 265 6.29 -8.83 20.94
N THR A 266 5.56 -9.95 20.92
CA THR A 266 4.41 -10.24 21.80
C THR A 266 4.83 -10.81 23.14
#